data_AF-A0A354Y0Z8-F1
#
_entry.id   AF-A0A354Y0Z8-F1
#
_cell.length_a   1.000
_cell.length_b   1.000
_cell.length_c   1.000
_cell.angle_alpha   90.00
_cell.angle_beta   90.00
_cell.angle_gamma   90.00
#
_symmetry.space_group_name_H-M   'P 1'
#
loop_
_entity.id
_entity.type
_entity.pdbx_description
1 polymer ?
#
loop_
_entity_poly.entity_id
_entity_poly.type
_entity_poly.pdbx_seq_one_letter_code
_entity_poly.pdbx_strand_id
1 'polypeptide(L)' 'FNKSHSTCYSWVAYQTAWLKANYPSEYMASVLSNNLNNITEITKFMDECKAMGINVLSPDINESVLKFSVNKSGHIRFG' A
#
# COMPACT_ATOMS: atom_id res chain seq x y z
N PHE A 1 30.97 2.97 -5.81
CA PHE A 1 29.68 2.29 -5.57
C PHE A 1 29.75 0.90 -6.19
N ASN A 2 29.44 -0.18 -5.46
CA ASN A 2 29.53 -1.52 -6.04
C ASN A 2 28.36 -1.73 -7.03
N LYS A 3 28.67 -1.99 -8.30
CA LYS A 3 27.67 -2.08 -9.37
C LYS A 3 26.70 -3.24 -9.16
N SER A 4 27.18 -4.39 -8.69
CA SER A 4 26.38 -5.58 -8.44
C SER A 4 25.34 -5.34 -7.34
N HIS A 5 25.75 -4.65 -6.28
CA HIS A 5 24.85 -4.25 -5.19
C HIS A 5 23.78 -3.28 -5.71
N SER A 6 24.19 -2.22 -6.42
CA SER A 6 23.26 -1.23 -6.97
C SER A 6 22.21 -1.84 -7.90
N THR A 7 22.61 -2.74 -8.80
CA THR A 7 21.68 -3.36 -9.77
C THR A 7 20.57 -4.16 -9.06
N CYS A 8 20.89 -4.89 -7.99
CA CYS A 8 19.89 -5.65 -7.24
C CYS A 8 18.85 -4.73 -6.57
N TYR A 9 19.27 -3.62 -5.95
CA TYR A 9 18.30 -2.68 -5.36
C TYR A 9 17.49 -1.94 -6.41
N SER A 10 18.12 -1.55 -7.53
CA SER A 10 17.40 -0.92 -8.65
C SER A 10 16.33 -1.86 -9.22
N TRP A 11 16.59 -3.16 -9.27
CA TRP A 11 15.62 -4.14 -9.73
C TRP A 11 14.39 -4.21 -8.81
N VAL A 12 14.60 -4.30 -7.50
CA VAL A 12 13.49 -4.32 -6.53
C VAL A 12 12.72 -3.00 -6.55
N ALA A 13 13.40 -1.86 -6.64
CA ALA A 13 12.76 -0.56 -6.76
C ALA A 13 11.91 -0.44 -8.04
N TYR A 14 12.37 -1.02 -9.15
CA TYR A 14 11.59 -1.07 -10.37
C TYR A 14 10.33 -1.92 -10.22
N GLN A 15 10.42 -3.07 -9.55
CA GLN A 15 9.26 -3.93 -9.28
C GLN A 15 8.22 -3.22 -8.41
N THR A 16 8.65 -2.52 -7.35
CA THR A 16 7.72 -1.77 -6.49
C THR A 16 7.10 -0.58 -7.23
N ALA A 17 7.88 0.13 -8.06
CA ALA A 17 7.36 1.20 -8.91
C ALA A 17 6.32 0.68 -9.92
N TRP A 18 6.57 -0.48 -10.53
CA TRP A 18 5.63 -1.11 -11.46
C TRP A 18 4.32 -1.51 -10.77
N LEU A 19 4.39 -2.08 -9.57
CA LEU A 19 3.20 -2.40 -8.76
C LEU A 19 2.43 -1.13 -8.38
N LYS A 20 3.13 -0.08 -7.95
CA LYS A 20 2.49 1.20 -7.62
C LYS A 20 1.81 1.86 -8.82
N ALA A 21 2.36 1.68 -10.03
CA ALA A 21 1.78 2.27 -11.25
C ALA A 21 0.57 1.49 -11.80
N ASN A 22 0.58 0.15 -11.72
CA ASN A 22 -0.48 -0.69 -12.30
C ASN A 22 -1.55 -1.12 -11.28
N TYR A 23 -1.15 -1.33 -10.02
CA TYR A 23 -1.99 -1.82 -8.91
C TYR A 23 -1.80 -0.95 -7.65
N PRO A 24 -2.09 0.37 -7.74
CA PRO A 24 -1.83 1.31 -6.66
C PRO A 24 -2.62 0.97 -5.39
N SER A 25 -3.86 0.51 -5.53
CA SER A 25 -4.73 0.17 -4.40
C SER A 25 -4.23 -1.05 -3.63
N GLU A 26 -3.89 -2.15 -4.30
CA GLU A 26 -3.40 -3.37 -3.64
C GLU A 26 -2.01 -3.17 -3.02
N TYR A 27 -1.14 -2.44 -3.72
CA TYR A 27 0.18 -2.11 -3.20
C TYR A 27 0.06 -1.31 -1.90
N MET A 28 -0.78 -0.28 -1.89
CA MET A 28 -0.92 0.59 -0.73
C MET A 28 -1.66 -0.09 0.44
N ALA A 29 -2.62 -0.98 0.17
CA ALA A 29 -3.20 -1.84 1.20
C ALA A 29 -2.15 -2.76 1.87
N SER A 30 -1.21 -3.28 1.08
CA SER A 30 -0.10 -4.09 1.60
C SER A 30 0.87 -3.28 2.46
N VAL A 31 1.20 -2.06 2.03
CA VAL A 31 2.05 -1.13 2.81
C VAL A 31 1.39 -0.73 4.12
N LEU A 32 0.09 -0.41 4.11
CA LEU A 32 -0.68 -0.11 5.32
C LEU A 32 -0.73 -1.32 6.27
N SER A 33 -0.93 -2.52 5.73
CA SER A 33 -0.93 -3.76 6.52
C SER A 33 0.43 -4.06 7.16
N ASN A 34 1.53 -3.75 6.47
CA ASN A 34 2.88 -3.95 7.02
C ASN A 34 3.19 -2.98 8.17
N ASN A 35 2.60 -1.78 8.12
CA ASN A 35 2.85 -0.71 9.09
C ASN A 35 1.79 -0.62 10.20
N LEU A 36 0.95 -1.65 10.38
CA LEU A 36 -0.13 -1.70 11.39
C LEU A 36 0.32 -1.34 12.82
N ASN A 37 1.56 -1.65 13.17
CA ASN A 37 2.10 -1.36 14.50
C ASN A 37 2.54 0.10 14.70
N ASN A 38 2.70 0.88 13.63
CA ASN A 38 3.23 2.24 13.71
C ASN A 38 2.22 3.28 13.20
N ILE A 39 1.45 3.83 14.13
CA ILE A 39 0.38 4.81 13.85
C ILE A 39 0.90 6.02 13.08
N THR A 40 2.12 6.48 13.35
CA THR A 40 2.70 7.65 12.67
C THR A 40 2.95 7.40 11.18
N GLU A 41 3.29 6.16 10.81
CA GLU A 41 3.51 5.78 9.42
C GLU A 41 2.19 5.54 8.70
N ILE A 42 1.22 4.90 9.37
CA ILE A 42 -0.14 4.71 8.83
C ILE A 42 -0.75 6.05 8.41
N THR A 43 -0.68 7.07 9.26
CA THR A 43 -1.24 8.39 8.94
C THR A 43 -0.59 9.01 7.70
N LYS A 44 0.72 8.85 7.53
CA LYS A 44 1.44 9.34 6.34
C LYS A 44 0.99 8.61 5.08
N PHE A 45 0.88 7.27 5.13
CA PHE A 45 0.42 6.49 4.00
C PHE A 45 -1.05 6.75 3.67
N MET A 46 -1.90 7.03 4.66
CA MET A 46 -3.29 7.45 4.44
C MET A 46 -3.39 8.79 3.71
N ASP A 47 -2.53 9.76 4.03
CA ASP A 47 -2.46 11.04 3.31
C ASP A 47 -2.00 10.82 1.85
N GLU A 48 -1.02 9.93 1.64
CA GLU A 48 -0.57 9.56 0.30
C GLU A 48 -1.66 8.83 -0.51
N CYS A 49 -2.42 7.92 0.10
CA CYS A 49 -3.60 7.29 -0.52
C CYS A 49 -4.57 8.36 -1.03
N LYS A 50 -4.86 9.34 -0.18
CA LYS A 50 -5.80 10.42 -0.48
C LYS A 50 -5.28 11.30 -1.60
N ALA A 51 -3.99 11.61 -1.63
CA ALA A 51 -3.34 12.34 -2.72
C ALA A 51 -3.39 11.57 -4.06
N MET A 52 -3.32 10.24 -4.02
CA MET A 52 -3.48 9.37 -5.19
C MET A 52 -4.95 9.13 -5.58
N GLY A 53 -5.92 9.70 -4.86
CA GLY A 53 -7.36 9.52 -5.12
C GLY A 53 -7.92 8.17 -4.65
N ILE A 54 -7.19 7.45 -3.81
CA ILE A 54 -7.60 6.16 -3.27
C ILE A 54 -8.29 6.40 -1.92
N ASN A 55 -9.60 6.15 -1.86
CA ASN A 55 -10.32 6.24 -0.59
C ASN A 55 -9.99 5.06 0.32
N VAL A 56 -9.61 5.39 1.56
CA VAL A 56 -9.50 4.45 2.67
C VAL A 56 -10.80 4.51 3.47
N LEU A 57 -11.54 3.42 3.47
CA LEU A 57 -12.84 3.26 4.13
C LEU A 57 -12.68 2.60 5.50
N SER A 58 -13.55 2.99 6.43
CA SER A 58 -13.66 2.39 7.77
C SER A 58 -13.96 0.88 7.71
N PRO A 59 -13.60 0.13 8.76
CA PRO A 59 -13.86 -1.30 8.81
C PRO A 59 -15.38 -1.55 8.82
N ASP A 60 -15.79 -2.49 7.99
CA ASP A 60 -17.14 -3.02 7.86
C ASP A 60 -17.15 -4.50 8.27
N ILE A 61 -18.10 -4.90 9.11
CA ILE A 61 -18.14 -6.25 9.69
C ILE A 61 -18.41 -7.36 8.66
N ASN A 62 -18.94 -7.02 7.47
CA ASN A 62 -19.30 -7.97 6.43
C ASN A 62 -18.23 -8.09 5.34
N GLU A 63 -17.46 -7.01 5.11
CA GLU A 63 -16.47 -6.94 4.01
C GLU A 63 -15.01 -6.89 4.50
N SER A 64 -14.77 -6.63 5.78
CA SER A 64 -13.40 -6.42 6.28
C SER A 64 -12.75 -7.72 6.72
N VAL A 65 -11.45 -7.79 6.45
CA VAL A 65 -10.60 -8.95 6.74
C VAL A 65 -9.56 -8.49 7.74
N LEU A 66 -8.91 -9.41 8.46
CA LEU A 66 -7.88 -9.13 9.46
C LEU A 66 -6.70 -8.23 9.01
N LYS A 67 -6.57 -7.96 7.70
CA LYS A 67 -5.58 -7.05 7.08
C LYS A 67 -6.30 -6.10 6.12
N PHE A 68 -5.66 -4.97 5.80
CA PHE A 68 -6.21 -4.06 4.79
C PHE A 68 -6.42 -4.79 3.46
N SER A 69 -7.62 -4.66 2.92
CA SER A 69 -8.03 -5.30 1.67
C SER A 69 -8.58 -4.27 0.69
N VAL A 70 -8.57 -4.59 -0.60
CA VAL A 70 -9.14 -3.73 -1.64
C VAL A 70 -10.51 -4.28 -2.03
N ASN A 71 -11.54 -3.44 -1.96
CA ASN A 71 -12.88 -3.82 -2.46
C ASN A 71 -12.86 -3.84 -4.00
N LYS A 72 -13.81 -4.54 -4.64
CA LYS A 72 -14.03 -4.59 -6.09
C LYS A 72 -14.13 -3.21 -6.76
N SER A 73 -14.48 -2.18 -5.99
CA SER A 73 -14.51 -0.77 -6.43
C SER A 73 -13.15 -0.06 -6.39
N GLY A 74 -12.06 -0.74 -5.99
CA GLY A 74 -10.71 -0.18 -5.92
C GLY A 74 -10.39 0.62 -4.65
N HIS A 75 -11.30 0.63 -3.67
CA HIS A 75 -11.12 1.31 -2.39
C HIS A 75 -10.44 0.42 -1.35
N ILE A 76 -9.57 1.01 -0.53
CA ILE A 76 -8.90 0.30 0.55
C ILE A 76 -9.85 0.24 1.75
N ARG A 77 -10.09 -0.94 2.29
CA ARG A 77 -10.87 -1.16 3.52
C ARG A 77 -9.93 -1.45 4.67
N PHE A 78 -10.19 -0.78 5.79
CA PHE A 78 -9.55 -1.09 7.06
C PHE A 78 -10.03 -2.46 7.56
N GLY A 79 -9.11 -3.24 8.13
CA GLY A 79 -9.39 -4.57 8.67
C GLY A 79 -10.00 -4.60 10.06
#